data_AF-A0A0G0EZW7-F1
#
_entry.id   AF-A0A0G0EZW7-F1
#
_cell.length_a   1.000
_cell.length_b   1.000
_cell.length_c   1.000
_cell.angle_alpha   90.00
_cell.angle_beta   90.00
_cell.angle_gamma   90.00
#
_symmetry.space_group_name_H-M   'P 1'
#
loop_
_entity.id
_entity.type
_entity.pdbx_description
1 polymer ?
#
loop_
_entity_poly.entity_id
_entity_poly.type
_entity_poly.pdbx_seq_one_letter_code
_entity_poly.pdbx_strand_id
1 'polypeptide(L)'
;MAKKKSLIVKSPDVLVSWGKELPKAVFPLEKGSKAAVVVGRQGIPKLFIFDTFAFLDVLSKIDEVLFEKLSAEDYYSKNINPSGWLIDTIESKLPVNENYAKSLKSSIREAKKKGWIPFELIEKKFNLA
;
A
#
# COMPACT_ATOMS: atom_id res chain seq x y z
N MET A 1 35.09 -31.42 3.43
CA MET A 1 34.19 -30.54 4.20
C MET A 1 34.18 -29.17 3.55
N ALA A 2 33.16 -28.85 2.74
CA ALA A 2 33.08 -27.59 2.02
C ALA A 2 32.37 -26.52 2.87
N LYS A 3 33.06 -25.42 3.14
CA LYS A 3 32.51 -24.25 3.85
C LYS A 3 31.42 -23.59 2.98
N LYS A 4 30.15 -23.70 3.39
CA LYS A 4 29.03 -22.95 2.81
C LYS A 4 29.28 -21.45 3.05
N LYS A 5 29.57 -20.70 1.99
CA LYS A 5 29.56 -19.23 2.03
C LYS A 5 28.12 -18.77 2.20
N SER A 6 27.82 -18.07 3.28
CA SER A 6 26.53 -17.40 3.46
C SER A 6 26.43 -16.25 2.45
N LEU A 7 25.40 -16.30 1.61
CA LEU A 7 25.01 -15.15 0.80
C LEU A 7 24.31 -14.19 1.75
N ILE A 8 25.04 -13.16 2.18
CA ILE A 8 24.46 -11.99 2.82
C ILE A 8 23.57 -11.33 1.77
N VAL A 9 22.26 -11.57 1.84
CA VAL A 9 21.26 -10.83 1.08
C VAL A 9 21.25 -9.42 1.67
N LYS A 10 21.93 -8.49 0.99
CA LYS A 10 21.85 -7.06 1.31
C LYS A 10 20.37 -6.67 1.24
N SER A 11 19.86 -6.04 2.29
CA SER A 11 18.55 -5.39 2.29
C SER A 11 18.49 -4.43 1.09
N PRO A 12 17.43 -4.46 0.27
CA PRO A 12 17.23 -3.44 -0.74
C PRO A 12 16.69 -2.20 -0.03
N ASP A 13 17.56 -1.50 0.71
CA ASP A 13 17.30 -0.12 1.17
C ASP A 13 17.37 0.88 0.00
N VAL A 14 17.38 0.39 -1.24
CA VAL A 14 17.18 1.19 -2.44
C VAL A 14 15.68 1.42 -2.57
N LEU A 15 15.20 2.52 -2.00
CA LEU A 15 13.99 3.16 -2.51
C LEU A 15 14.16 3.26 -4.02
N VAL A 16 13.33 2.52 -4.76
CA VAL A 16 13.34 2.51 -6.23
C VAL A 16 13.42 3.96 -6.67
N SER A 17 14.47 4.31 -7.40
CA SER A 17 14.60 5.66 -7.96
C SER A 17 13.38 5.86 -8.85
N TRP A 18 12.41 6.65 -8.39
CA TRP A 18 11.24 7.00 -9.15
C TRP A 18 11.69 7.84 -10.35
N GLY A 19 12.02 7.17 -11.45
CA GLY A 19 12.20 7.84 -12.73
C GLY A 19 10.90 8.58 -13.04
N LYS A 20 11.00 9.87 -13.39
CA LYS A 20 9.87 10.61 -13.98
C LYS A 20 9.58 10.01 -15.35
N GLU A 21 8.81 8.93 -15.38
CA GLU A 21 8.38 8.29 -16.60
C GLU A 21 7.04 8.88 -17.02
N LEU A 22 7.02 9.52 -18.18
CA LEU A 22 5.79 10.02 -18.78
C LEU A 22 4.99 8.83 -19.32
N PRO A 23 3.73 8.63 -18.88
CA PRO A 23 2.90 7.53 -19.36
C PRO A 23 2.72 7.62 -20.88
N LYS A 24 2.69 6.47 -21.56
CA LYS A 24 2.51 6.40 -23.02
C LYS A 24 1.17 7.02 -23.46
N ALA A 25 0.15 6.80 -22.64
CA ALA A 25 -1.18 7.37 -22.77
C ALA A 25 -1.83 7.36 -21.38
N VAL A 26 -2.47 8.46 -21.00
CA VAL A 26 -3.43 8.46 -19.90
C VAL A 26 -4.75 8.03 -20.55
N PHE A 27 -5.12 6.76 -20.40
CA PHE A 27 -6.46 6.35 -20.81
C PHE A 27 -7.45 7.07 -19.91
N PRO A 28 -8.45 7.77 -20.47
CA PRO A 28 -9.46 8.42 -19.66
C PRO A 28 -10.16 7.34 -18.84
N LEU A 29 -10.09 7.45 -17.52
CA LEU A 29 -10.85 6.59 -16.64
C LEU A 29 -12.33 6.90 -16.82
N GLU A 30 -13.11 5.88 -17.13
CA GLU A 30 -14.56 6.03 -17.19
C GLU A 30 -15.08 6.44 -15.81
N LYS A 31 -16.16 7.25 -15.78
CA LYS A 31 -16.80 7.65 -14.54
C LYS A 31 -17.25 6.40 -13.77
N GLY A 32 -16.69 6.18 -12.58
CA GLY A 32 -16.93 4.99 -11.77
C GLY A 32 -15.84 3.92 -11.87
N SER A 33 -14.77 4.15 -12.63
CA SER A 33 -13.58 3.30 -12.64
C SER A 33 -12.95 3.26 -11.24
N LYS A 34 -12.82 2.06 -10.68
CA LYS A 34 -12.23 1.81 -9.35
C LYS A 34 -10.76 1.43 -9.38
N ALA A 35 -10.22 1.19 -10.57
CA ALA A 35 -8.83 0.80 -10.76
C ALA A 35 -8.29 1.38 -12.07
N ALA A 36 -6.98 1.60 -12.11
CA ALA A 36 -6.25 2.08 -13.27
C ALA A 36 -4.89 1.38 -13.36
N VAL A 37 -4.36 1.26 -14.57
CA VAL A 37 -3.01 0.76 -14.82
C VAL A 37 -2.20 1.83 -15.56
N VAL A 38 -1.02 2.14 -15.03
CA VAL A 38 -0.05 3.02 -15.69
C VAL A 38 0.82 2.15 -16.58
N VAL A 39 0.77 2.43 -17.88
CA VAL A 39 1.50 1.65 -18.89
C VAL A 39 2.69 2.45 -19.42
N GLY A 40 3.87 1.84 -19.41
CA GLY A 40 5.09 2.42 -19.97
C GLY A 40 5.07 2.47 -21.51
N ARG A 41 6.06 3.14 -22.11
CA ARG A 41 6.17 3.31 -23.58
C ARG A 41 6.12 1.99 -24.39
N GLN A 42 6.63 0.91 -23.79
CA GLN A 42 6.67 -0.42 -24.39
C GLN A 42 5.36 -1.22 -24.23
N GLY A 43 4.30 -0.64 -23.64
CA GLY A 43 3.05 -1.37 -23.39
C GLY A 43 3.09 -2.22 -22.11
N ILE A 44 4.14 -2.10 -21.30
CA ILE A 44 4.33 -2.90 -20.08
C ILE A 44 3.66 -2.17 -18.89
N PRO A 45 2.77 -2.84 -18.12
CA PRO A 45 2.24 -2.32 -16.87
C PRO A 45 3.36 -1.98 -15.89
N LYS A 46 3.30 -0.80 -15.28
CA LYS A 46 4.30 -0.33 -14.30
C LYS A 46 3.69 -0.07 -12.93
N LEU A 47 2.49 0.51 -12.89
CA LEU A 47 1.80 0.82 -11.64
C LEU A 47 0.33 0.44 -11.77
N PHE A 48 -0.25 0.05 -10.65
CA PHE A 48 -1.68 -0.13 -10.50
C PHE A 48 -2.16 0.87 -9.45
N ILE A 49 -3.24 1.56 -9.78
CA ILE A 49 -3.90 2.52 -8.90
C ILE A 49 -5.28 1.96 -8.63
N PHE A 50 -5.69 1.95 -7.37
CA PHE A 50 -6.98 1.45 -6.95
C PHE A 50 -7.65 2.50 -6.07
N ASP A 51 -8.98 2.56 -6.12
CA ASP A 51 -9.71 3.11 -4.98
C ASP A 51 -9.56 2.17 -3.77
N THR A 52 -9.96 2.66 -2.60
CA THR A 52 -9.79 1.90 -1.35
C THR A 52 -10.49 0.54 -1.41
N PHE A 53 -11.69 0.46 -1.99
CA PHE A 53 -12.46 -0.79 -1.97
C PHE A 53 -11.90 -1.82 -2.94
N ALA A 54 -11.58 -1.42 -4.18
CA ALA A 54 -10.95 -2.28 -5.15
C ALA A 54 -9.56 -2.74 -4.69
N PHE A 55 -8.83 -1.89 -3.96
CA PHE A 55 -7.57 -2.31 -3.35
C PHE A 55 -7.78 -3.43 -2.32
N LEU A 56 -8.75 -3.26 -1.42
CA LEU A 56 -9.07 -4.26 -0.42
C LEU A 56 -9.54 -5.57 -1.04
N ASP A 57 -10.40 -5.51 -2.07
CA ASP A 57 -10.84 -6.71 -2.81
C ASP A 57 -9.65 -7.49 -3.39
N VAL A 58 -8.66 -6.78 -3.95
CA VAL A 58 -7.43 -7.40 -4.47
C VAL A 58 -6.61 -8.03 -3.35
N LEU A 59 -6.42 -7.33 -2.22
CA LEU A 59 -5.67 -7.87 -1.08
C LEU A 59 -6.34 -9.12 -0.52
N SER A 60 -7.66 -9.09 -0.32
CA SER A 60 -8.43 -10.26 0.14
C SER A 60 -8.28 -11.43 -0.82
N LYS A 61 -8.28 -11.18 -2.14
CA LYS A 61 -8.12 -12.27 -3.10
C LYS A 61 -6.72 -12.90 -3.08
N ILE A 62 -5.70 -12.08 -2.87
CA ILE A 62 -4.32 -12.56 -2.68
C ILE A 62 -4.25 -13.40 -1.41
N ASP A 63 -4.83 -12.93 -0.32
CA ASP A 63 -4.80 -13.59 0.97
C ASP A 63 -5.53 -14.95 0.98
N GLU A 64 -6.72 -15.03 0.37
CA GLU A 64 -7.44 -16.29 0.15
C GLU A 64 -6.57 -17.34 -0.56
N VAL A 65 -5.88 -16.94 -1.63
CA VAL A 65 -5.02 -17.85 -2.40
C VAL A 65 -3.80 -18.31 -1.60
N LEU A 66 -3.27 -17.44 -0.73
CA LEU A 66 -2.17 -17.80 0.17
C LEU A 66 -2.63 -18.78 1.25
N PHE A 67 -3.80 -18.53 1.83
CA PHE A 67 -4.40 -19.40 2.83
C PHE A 67 -4.69 -20.81 2.28
N GLU A 68 -5.17 -20.92 1.04
CA GLU A 68 -5.44 -22.22 0.40
C GLU A 68 -4.18 -23.02 0.06
N LYS A 69 -3.05 -22.35 -0.21
CA LYS A 69 -1.83 -22.98 -0.73
C LYS A 69 -0.78 -23.30 0.31
N LEU A 70 -0.80 -22.62 1.45
CA LEU A 70 0.20 -22.76 2.49
C LEU A 70 -0.32 -23.62 3.64
N SER A 71 0.59 -24.28 4.37
CA SER A 71 0.25 -24.84 5.67
C SER A 71 -0.07 -23.72 6.66
N ALA A 72 -0.74 -24.06 7.76
CA ALA A 72 -1.04 -23.09 8.81
C ALA A 72 0.24 -22.44 9.37
N GLU A 73 1.32 -23.21 9.57
CA GLU A 73 2.58 -22.67 10.05
C GLU A 73 3.24 -21.72 9.03
N ASP A 74 3.20 -22.07 7.74
CA ASP A 74 3.83 -21.28 6.68
C ASP A 74 3.04 -20.00 6.37
N TYR A 75 1.71 -20.05 6.47
CA TYR A 75 0.83 -18.92 6.22
C TYR A 75 1.14 -17.75 7.18
N TYR A 76 1.40 -18.03 8.46
CA TYR A 76 1.77 -17.00 9.45
C TYR A 76 3.27 -16.68 9.51
N SER A 77 4.10 -17.36 8.72
CA SER A 77 5.55 -17.15 8.72
C SER A 77 5.92 -15.96 7.84
N LYS A 78 6.37 -14.84 8.44
CA LYS A 78 6.85 -13.66 7.69
C LYS A 78 7.96 -13.97 6.67
N ASN A 79 8.79 -14.98 6.93
CA ASN A 79 9.89 -15.35 6.04
C ASN A 79 9.43 -16.13 4.81
N ILE A 80 8.32 -16.88 4.93
CA ILE A 80 7.78 -17.74 3.86
C ILE A 80 6.64 -17.03 3.13
N ASN A 81 5.77 -16.34 3.88
CA ASN A 81 4.65 -15.54 3.41
C ASN A 81 4.84 -14.04 3.72
N PRO A 82 5.81 -13.35 3.09
CA PRO A 82 6.00 -11.91 3.30
C PRO A 82 4.80 -11.09 2.78
N SER A 83 4.06 -11.61 1.81
CA SER A 83 2.86 -10.97 1.25
C SER A 83 1.71 -10.94 2.25
N GLY A 84 1.37 -12.08 2.88
CA GLY A 84 0.35 -12.14 3.93
C GLY A 84 0.72 -11.24 5.12
N TRP A 85 1.99 -11.27 5.56
CA TRP A 85 2.46 -10.37 6.61
C TRP A 85 2.29 -8.87 6.26
N LEU A 86 2.52 -8.50 5.00
CA LEU A 86 2.31 -7.13 4.54
C LEU A 86 0.82 -6.77 4.51
N ILE A 87 -0.04 -7.69 4.08
CA ILE A 87 -1.50 -7.52 4.10
C ILE A 87 -1.97 -7.27 5.53
N ASP A 88 -1.59 -8.13 6.48
CA ASP A 88 -1.89 -7.96 7.92
C ASP A 88 -1.45 -6.58 8.43
N THR A 89 -0.26 -6.14 8.02
CA THR A 89 0.30 -4.84 8.42
C THR A 89 -0.55 -3.70 7.88
N ILE A 90 -0.98 -3.75 6.62
CA ILE A 90 -1.87 -2.76 6.01
C ILE A 90 -3.21 -2.75 6.74
N GLU A 91 -3.81 -3.92 6.97
CA GLU A 91 -5.10 -4.07 7.64
C GLU A 91 -5.09 -3.53 9.07
N SER A 92 -3.97 -3.70 9.79
CA SER A 92 -3.78 -3.14 11.13
C SER A 92 -3.84 -1.60 11.18
N LYS A 93 -3.65 -0.93 10.02
CA LYS A 93 -3.68 0.53 9.86
C LYS A 93 -4.96 1.02 9.17
N LEU A 94 -5.92 0.15 8.91
CA LEU A 94 -7.20 0.57 8.38
C LEU A 94 -8.10 1.10 9.51
N PRO A 95 -8.96 2.09 9.23
CA PRO A 95 -9.88 2.66 10.21
C PRO A 95 -11.00 1.69 10.66
N VAL A 96 -11.01 0.46 10.16
CA VAL A 96 -11.83 -0.65 10.65
C VAL A 96 -11.21 -1.35 11.88
N ASN A 97 -9.90 -1.24 12.07
CA ASN A 97 -9.24 -1.75 13.27
C ASN A 97 -9.53 -0.84 14.45
N GLU A 98 -10.21 -1.33 15.48
CA GLU A 98 -10.64 -0.51 16.62
C GLU A 98 -9.49 0.20 17.35
N ASN A 99 -8.35 -0.49 17.49
CA ASN A 99 -7.18 0.06 18.18
C ASN A 99 -6.58 1.20 17.37
N TYR A 100 -6.47 1.01 16.05
CA TYR A 100 -6.02 2.07 15.16
C TYR A 100 -7.02 3.22 15.11
N ALA A 101 -8.33 2.96 15.04
CA ALA A 101 -9.35 4.00 15.05
C ALA A 101 -9.34 4.82 16.34
N LYS A 102 -9.14 4.18 17.51
CA LYS A 102 -8.97 4.88 18.80
C LYS A 102 -7.70 5.73 18.80
N SER A 103 -6.58 5.17 18.32
CA SER A 103 -5.31 5.89 18.18
C SER A 103 -5.46 7.12 17.29
N LEU A 104 -6.03 6.96 16.09
CA LEU A 104 -6.28 8.02 15.12
C LEU A 104 -7.16 9.13 15.71
N LYS A 105 -8.25 8.77 16.40
CA LYS A 105 -9.12 9.74 17.10
C LYS A 105 -8.34 10.53 18.15
N SER A 106 -7.46 9.88 18.90
CA SER A 106 -6.61 10.54 19.90
C SER A 106 -5.65 11.52 19.23
N SER A 107 -4.93 11.09 18.19
CA SER A 107 -3.99 11.92 17.44
C SER A 107 -4.67 13.14 16.80
N ILE A 108 -5.87 12.98 16.25
CA ILE A 108 -6.66 14.11 15.71
C ILE A 108 -7.03 15.10 16.82
N ARG A 109 -7.44 14.62 18.00
CA ARG A 109 -7.76 15.49 19.14
C ARG A 109 -6.51 16.26 19.61
N GLU A 110 -5.37 15.60 19.67
CA GLU A 110 -4.11 16.22 20.05
C GLU A 110 -3.64 17.26 19.03
N ALA A 111 -3.72 16.94 17.74
CA ALA A 111 -3.39 17.87 16.65
C ALA A 111 -4.25 19.15 16.74
N LYS A 112 -5.56 19.01 16.99
CA LYS A 112 -6.46 20.16 17.22
C LYS A 112 -6.06 20.98 18.43
N LYS A 113 -5.72 20.34 19.56
CA LYS A 113 -5.23 21.04 20.77
C LYS A 113 -3.95 21.82 20.50
N LYS A 114 -3.05 21.27 19.67
CA LYS A 114 -1.79 21.90 19.26
C LYS A 114 -1.97 22.96 18.17
N GLY A 115 -3.20 23.24 17.73
CA GLY A 115 -3.49 24.24 16.69
C GLY A 115 -3.11 23.82 15.28
N TRP A 116 -2.95 22.52 15.01
CA TRP A 116 -2.65 22.03 13.66
C TRP A 116 -3.88 22.21 12.78
N ILE A 117 -3.67 22.77 11.60
CA ILE A 117 -4.72 23.10 10.65
C ILE A 117 -4.72 22.02 9.55
N PRO A 118 -5.83 21.30 9.33
CA PRO A 118 -6.00 20.41 8.19
C PRO A 118 -5.69 21.11 6.86
N PHE A 119 -5.03 20.38 5.95
CA PHE A 119 -4.58 20.94 4.68
C PHE A 119 -5.75 21.45 3.83
N GLU A 120 -6.91 20.79 3.92
CA GLU A 120 -8.13 21.17 3.22
C GLU A 120 -8.66 22.55 3.67
N LEU A 121 -8.42 22.93 4.94
CA LEU A 121 -8.75 24.26 5.43
C LEU A 121 -7.77 25.32 4.92
N ILE A 122 -6.51 24.94 4.71
CA ILE A 122 -5.50 25.80 4.09
C ILE A 122 -5.88 26.03 2.63
N GLU A 123 -6.15 24.97 1.87
CA GLU A 123 -6.55 25.06 0.46
C GLU A 123 -7.79 25.93 0.25
N LYS A 124 -8.83 25.76 1.08
CA LYS A 124 -10.03 26.62 1.07
C LYS A 124 -9.72 28.08 1.38
N LYS A 125 -8.80 28.35 2.30
CA LYS A 125 -8.42 29.73 2.67
C LYS A 125 -7.65 30.43 1.56
N PHE A 126 -6.91 29.68 0.75
CA PHE A 126 -6.08 30.19 -0.34
C PHE A 126 -6.70 30.01 -1.73
N ASN A 127 -7.94 29.50 -1.85
CA ASN A 127 -8.59 29.21 -3.12
C ASN A 127 -7.72 28.35 -4.06
N LEU A 128 -7.01 27.37 -3.48
CA LEU A 128 -6.11 26.47 -4.21
C LEU A 128 -6.84 25.26 -4.81
N ALA A 129 -8.15 25.11 -4.54
CA ALA A 129 -9.03 24.04 -5.01
C ALA A 129 -10.33 24.61 -5.56
#